data_AF-A0A3D1E0B5-F1
#
_entry.id   AF-A0A3D1E0B5-F1
#
_cell.length_a   1.000
_cell.length_b   1.000
_cell.length_c   1.000
_cell.angle_alpha   90.00
_cell.angle_beta   90.00
_cell.angle_gamma   90.00
#
_symmetry.space_group_name_H-M   'P 1'
#
loop_
_entity.id
_entity.type
_entity.pdbx_description
1 polymer ?
#
loop_
_entity_poly.entity_id
_entity_poly.type
_entity_poly.pdbx_seq_one_letter_code
_entity_poly.pdbx_strand_id
1 'polypeptide(L)'
;RPDSGGAGQHRGGLGAVYEVEVLANGADGFFFGERGRHAPQPVGAGKPAALNRFSYRADKQDDTAPETPPMTSKQVGIKLQHGGSVRLETPGGGGYGDPLLRAPAAVAADVRLGYVSTEMARTMYGVALGADGAVDDAGTAALRADMRPETSGQE
;
A
#
# COMPACT_ATOMS: atom_id res chain seq x y z
N ARG A 1 -6.47 1.61 0.99
CA ARG A 1 -5.73 2.14 -0.15
C ARG A 1 -5.18 0.96 -0.95
N PRO A 2 -5.41 0.93 -2.27
CA PRO A 2 -4.87 -0.12 -3.14
C PRO A 2 -3.38 -0.34 -2.89
N ASP A 3 -2.91 -1.58 -3.08
CA ASP A 3 -1.48 -1.96 -3.01
C ASP A 3 -0.80 -1.77 -1.65
N SER A 4 -1.54 -1.46 -0.58
CA SER A 4 -0.96 -1.28 0.75
C SER A 4 -0.73 -2.56 1.53
N GLY A 5 -1.51 -3.61 1.24
CA GLY A 5 -1.34 -4.92 1.87
C GLY A 5 -0.14 -5.64 1.27
N GLY A 6 0.70 -6.21 2.13
CA GLY A 6 1.85 -7.00 1.70
C GLY A 6 1.41 -8.19 0.84
N ALA A 7 2.13 -8.41 -0.27
CA ALA A 7 1.87 -9.53 -1.16
C ALA A 7 2.19 -10.87 -0.50
N GLY A 8 1.39 -11.88 -0.77
CA GLY A 8 1.62 -13.24 -0.29
C GLY A 8 0.60 -14.21 -0.89
N GLN A 9 0.77 -15.51 -0.67
CA GLN A 9 -0.27 -16.50 -0.98
C GLN A 9 -1.62 -16.04 -0.38
N HIS A 10 -1.56 -15.52 0.85
CA HIS A 10 -2.61 -14.72 1.45
C HIS A 10 -2.13 -13.27 1.61
N ARG A 11 -2.76 -12.36 0.87
CA ARG A 11 -2.48 -10.92 0.91
C ARG A 11 -2.79 -10.36 2.30
N GLY A 12 -1.94 -9.48 2.80
CA GLY A 12 -2.22 -8.74 4.04
C GLY A 12 -3.38 -7.76 3.88
N GLY A 13 -4.01 -7.37 5.00
CA GLY A 13 -5.10 -6.38 5.00
C GLY A 13 -4.68 -5.05 4.37
N LEU A 14 -5.62 -4.34 3.72
CA LEU A 14 -5.32 -3.02 3.19
C LEU A 14 -5.39 -1.97 4.29
N GLY A 15 -4.57 -0.93 4.16
CA GLY A 15 -4.76 0.30 4.91
C GLY A 15 -5.94 1.11 4.40
N ALA A 16 -6.16 2.29 4.96
CA ALA A 16 -7.17 3.25 4.58
C ALA A 16 -6.52 4.62 4.32
N VAL A 17 -7.25 5.49 3.63
CA VAL A 17 -6.91 6.91 3.54
C VAL A 17 -7.97 7.67 4.33
N TYR A 18 -7.54 8.41 5.33
CA TYR A 18 -8.37 9.36 6.05
C TYR A 18 -7.91 10.76 5.70
N GLU A 19 -8.86 11.65 5.42
CA GLU A 19 -8.59 13.06 5.22
C GLU A 19 -9.57 13.86 6.07
N VAL A 20 -9.04 14.78 6.86
CA VAL A 20 -9.80 15.58 7.81
C VAL A 20 -9.52 17.04 7.52
N GLU A 21 -10.55 17.76 7.06
CA GLU A 21 -10.52 19.20 6.80
C GLU A 21 -11.06 19.98 8.01
N VAL A 22 -10.42 21.08 8.35
CA VAL A 22 -10.84 21.98 9.41
C VAL A 22 -11.90 22.93 8.87
N LEU A 23 -13.15 22.78 9.31
CA LEU A 23 -14.27 23.62 8.87
C LEU A 23 -14.59 24.80 9.81
N ALA A 24 -13.87 24.90 10.92
CA ALA A 24 -14.01 25.98 11.90
C ALA A 24 -12.86 26.99 11.77
N ASN A 25 -12.73 27.95 12.70
CA ASN A 25 -11.74 29.03 12.68
C ASN A 25 -10.29 28.59 12.99
N GLY A 26 -9.87 27.42 12.48
CA GLY A 26 -8.57 26.81 12.70
C GLY A 26 -8.56 25.71 13.76
N ALA A 27 -7.46 24.96 13.82
CA ALA A 27 -7.24 23.87 14.77
C ALA A 27 -5.76 23.60 15.05
N ASP A 28 -5.49 23.04 16.23
CA ASP A 28 -4.19 22.48 16.58
C ASP A 28 -4.18 20.97 16.31
N GLY A 29 -3.37 20.57 15.33
CA GLY A 29 -3.18 19.18 14.93
C GLY A 29 -2.10 18.48 15.75
N PHE A 30 -2.45 17.27 16.22
CA PHE A 30 -1.52 16.34 16.84
C PHE A 30 -1.64 14.99 16.13
N PHE A 31 -0.50 14.41 15.80
CA PHE A 31 -0.43 13.13 15.13
C PHE A 31 0.40 12.15 15.94
N PHE A 32 -0.14 10.95 16.11
CA PHE A 32 0.53 9.78 16.67
C PHE A 32 0.31 8.63 15.70
N GLY A 33 1.41 8.10 15.17
CA GLY A 33 1.38 7.04 14.19
C GLY A 33 2.47 6.02 14.47
N GLU A 34 2.19 4.78 14.12
CA GLU A 34 3.22 3.74 14.08
C GLU A 34 3.42 3.27 12.65
N ARG A 35 4.52 2.53 12.42
CA ARG A 35 4.87 1.97 11.10
C ARG A 35 5.17 3.03 10.03
N GLY A 36 5.63 4.21 10.45
CA GLY A 36 6.12 5.28 9.55
C GLY A 36 7.58 5.09 9.12
N ARG A 37 8.33 4.16 9.75
CA ARG A 37 9.71 3.79 9.37
C ARG A 37 9.86 2.31 9.03
N HIS A 38 9.24 1.45 9.84
CA HIS A 38 9.30 0.00 9.65
C HIS A 38 7.93 -0.52 9.24
N ALA A 39 7.89 -1.19 8.08
CA ALA A 39 6.66 -1.77 7.56
C ALA A 39 6.14 -2.90 8.46
N PRO A 40 4.82 -3.17 8.44
CA PRO A 40 4.27 -4.42 8.95
C PRO A 40 4.95 -5.63 8.28
N GLN A 41 5.50 -6.49 9.12
CA GLN A 41 6.36 -7.60 8.70
C GLN A 41 5.51 -8.71 8.06
N PRO A 42 6.05 -9.38 7.02
CA PRO A 42 5.42 -10.56 6.46
C PRO A 42 5.63 -11.81 7.34
N VAL A 43 4.96 -12.89 6.96
CA VAL A 43 5.19 -14.23 7.51
C VAL A 43 5.54 -15.20 6.37
N GLY A 44 6.57 -16.03 6.58
CA GLY A 44 7.10 -16.91 5.55
C GLY A 44 7.70 -16.11 4.37
N ALA A 45 7.44 -16.58 3.15
CA ALA A 45 7.89 -15.90 1.92
C ALA A 45 7.03 -14.70 1.49
N GLY A 46 6.14 -14.21 2.36
CA GLY A 46 5.33 -13.02 2.11
C GLY A 46 6.17 -11.75 2.01
N LYS A 47 5.54 -10.66 1.58
CA LYS A 47 6.18 -9.36 1.38
C LYS A 47 5.70 -8.35 2.44
N PRO A 48 6.56 -7.42 2.88
CA PRO A 48 6.16 -6.35 3.79
C PRO A 48 5.00 -5.52 3.23
N ALA A 49 4.21 -4.93 4.12
CA ALA A 49 3.14 -4.01 3.74
C ALA A 49 3.69 -2.60 3.43
N ALA A 50 2.84 -1.74 2.89
CA ALA A 50 3.18 -0.35 2.75
C ALA A 50 3.18 0.38 4.10
N LEU A 51 4.03 1.39 4.23
CA LEU A 51 4.20 2.20 5.44
C LEU A 51 2.99 3.10 5.72
N ASN A 52 2.92 3.56 6.96
CA ASN A 52 2.13 4.72 7.32
C ASN A 52 2.71 5.97 6.65
N ARG A 53 1.88 6.82 6.06
CA ARG A 53 2.27 8.15 5.59
C ARG A 53 1.30 9.18 6.15
N PHE A 54 1.86 10.25 6.68
CA PHE A 54 1.11 11.41 7.14
C PHE A 54 1.54 12.62 6.33
N SER A 55 0.57 13.41 5.88
CA SER A 55 0.82 14.72 5.31
C SER A 55 -0.25 15.71 5.77
N TYR A 56 0.04 16.99 5.67
CA TYR A 56 -0.93 18.04 6.00
C TYR A 56 -0.77 19.24 5.09
N ARG A 57 -1.83 20.03 5.00
CA ARG A 57 -1.88 21.33 4.35
C ARG A 57 -2.42 22.31 5.38
N ALA A 58 -1.61 23.29 5.78
CA ALA A 58 -1.99 24.24 6.82
C ALA A 58 -3.13 25.17 6.36
N ASP A 59 -3.14 25.54 5.08
CA ASP A 59 -4.12 26.41 4.45
C ASP A 59 -4.50 25.85 3.07
N LYS A 60 -5.80 25.75 2.77
CA LYS A 60 -6.31 25.26 1.49
C LYS A 60 -5.96 26.18 0.32
N GLN A 61 -5.79 27.47 0.59
CA GLN A 61 -5.41 28.46 -0.39
C GLN A 61 -3.91 28.44 -0.72
N ASP A 62 -3.11 27.70 0.07
CA ASP A 62 -1.71 27.47 -0.25
C ASP A 62 -1.58 26.40 -1.34
N ASP A 63 -1.07 26.78 -2.50
CA ASP A 63 -0.84 25.92 -3.66
C ASP A 63 0.45 25.07 -3.57
N THR A 64 1.22 25.19 -2.48
CA THR A 64 2.41 24.34 -2.28
C THR A 64 2.03 22.85 -2.10
N ALA A 65 3.02 21.96 -2.22
CA ALA A 65 2.78 20.54 -1.95
C ALA A 65 2.45 20.29 -0.47
N PRO A 66 1.60 19.31 -0.13
CA PRO A 66 1.35 18.96 1.27
C PRO A 66 2.64 18.63 2.01
N GLU A 67 2.78 19.15 3.21
CA GLU A 67 3.94 18.94 4.06
C GLU A 67 3.92 17.53 4.65
N THR A 68 5.10 16.90 4.71
CA THR A 68 5.31 15.66 5.47
C THR A 68 6.14 15.99 6.70
N PRO A 69 5.70 15.63 7.92
CA PRO A 69 6.43 15.96 9.12
C PRO A 69 7.78 15.23 9.16
N PRO A 70 8.81 15.85 9.76
CA PRO A 70 10.14 15.23 9.89
C PRO A 70 10.09 14.00 10.79
N MET A 71 9.18 13.98 11.78
CA MET A 71 8.95 12.84 12.65
C MET A 71 7.75 12.02 12.19
N THR A 72 8.02 10.82 11.67
CA THR A 72 6.99 9.93 11.10
C THR A 72 6.10 9.23 12.13
N SER A 73 6.46 9.24 13.41
CA SER A 73 5.68 8.57 14.48
C SER A 73 4.94 9.52 15.42
N LYS A 74 5.40 10.77 15.55
CA LYS A 74 4.78 11.75 16.42
C LYS A 74 5.06 13.15 15.92
N GLN A 75 4.01 13.93 15.71
CA GLN A 75 4.11 15.36 15.42
C GLN A 75 3.12 16.11 16.30
N VAL A 76 3.54 17.25 16.84
CA VAL A 76 2.70 18.13 17.67
C VAL A 76 2.81 19.56 17.14
N GLY A 77 1.81 20.39 17.43
CA GLY A 77 1.85 21.81 17.11
C GLY A 77 1.63 22.16 15.65
N ILE A 78 0.99 21.28 14.87
CA ILE A 78 0.58 21.59 13.50
C ILE A 78 -0.53 22.64 13.60
N LYS A 79 -0.30 23.85 13.07
CA LYS A 79 -1.30 24.91 13.03
C LYS A 79 -2.07 24.83 11.73
N LEU A 80 -3.36 24.50 11.82
CA LEU A 80 -4.26 24.42 10.67
C LEU A 80 -5.19 25.63 10.67
N GLN A 81 -5.38 26.25 9.52
CA GLN A 81 -6.37 27.28 9.29
C GLN A 81 -7.70 26.66 8.86
N HIS A 82 -8.75 27.48 8.75
CA HIS A 82 -9.99 27.05 8.09
C HIS A 82 -9.69 26.57 6.67
N GLY A 83 -10.17 25.38 6.31
CA GLY A 83 -9.89 24.69 5.05
C GLY A 83 -8.59 23.89 5.05
N GLY A 84 -7.69 24.10 6.00
CA GLY A 84 -6.50 23.27 6.18
C GLY A 84 -6.90 21.81 6.44
N SER A 85 -6.06 20.86 6.03
CA SER A 85 -6.35 19.43 6.14
C SER A 85 -5.17 18.60 6.61
N VAL A 86 -5.50 17.46 7.21
CA VAL A 86 -4.53 16.39 7.50
C VAL A 86 -4.95 15.14 6.75
N ARG A 87 -3.97 14.44 6.18
CA ARG A 87 -4.15 13.20 5.45
C ARG A 87 -3.32 12.10 6.09
N LEU A 88 -3.99 11.01 6.44
CA LEU A 88 -3.38 9.81 6.98
C LEU A 88 -3.62 8.64 6.04
N GLU A 89 -2.53 8.11 5.51
CA GLU A 89 -2.51 6.84 4.82
C GLU A 89 -2.03 5.78 5.79
N THR A 90 -2.95 4.98 6.33
CA THR A 90 -2.58 3.94 7.29
C THR A 90 -1.77 2.84 6.59
N PRO A 91 -0.93 2.11 7.34
CA PRO A 91 -0.23 0.97 6.78
C PRO A 91 -1.22 -0.15 6.43
N GLY A 92 -0.81 -1.07 5.57
CA GLY A 92 -1.49 -2.37 5.41
C GLY A 92 -0.98 -3.42 6.40
N GLY A 93 -1.42 -4.66 6.26
CA GLY A 93 -0.85 -5.83 6.95
C GLY A 93 0.21 -6.52 6.08
N GLY A 94 1.19 -7.19 6.69
CA GLY A 94 2.17 -7.99 5.95
C GLY A 94 1.51 -9.20 5.27
N GLY A 95 2.07 -9.64 4.15
CA GLY A 95 1.58 -10.83 3.44
C GLY A 95 2.05 -12.13 4.10
N TYR A 96 1.31 -13.22 3.85
CA TYR A 96 1.67 -14.56 4.29
C TYR A 96 1.95 -15.48 3.09
N GLY A 97 3.06 -16.20 3.14
CA GLY A 97 3.44 -17.20 2.14
C GLY A 97 3.89 -16.60 0.81
N ASP A 98 4.40 -17.43 -0.09
CA ASP A 98 4.91 -16.98 -1.39
C ASP A 98 3.79 -16.39 -2.28
N PRO A 99 3.88 -15.12 -2.70
CA PRO A 99 2.93 -14.51 -3.64
C PRO A 99 2.71 -15.31 -4.93
N LEU A 100 3.73 -16.00 -5.44
CA LEU A 100 3.63 -16.79 -6.68
C LEU A 100 2.76 -18.05 -6.51
N LEU A 101 2.44 -18.44 -5.27
CA LEU A 101 1.52 -19.53 -4.95
C LEU A 101 0.06 -19.06 -4.81
N ARG A 102 -0.22 -17.75 -4.85
CA ARG A 102 -1.60 -17.24 -4.86
C ARG A 102 -2.31 -17.67 -6.14
N ALA A 103 -3.58 -18.07 -6.06
CA ALA A 103 -4.35 -18.44 -7.24
C ALA A 103 -4.52 -17.23 -8.19
N PRO A 104 -4.22 -17.35 -9.50
CA PRO A 104 -4.36 -16.25 -10.45
C PRO A 104 -5.76 -15.63 -10.48
N ALA A 105 -6.81 -16.45 -10.40
CA ALA A 105 -8.19 -15.98 -10.33
C ALA A 105 -8.49 -15.12 -9.08
N ALA A 106 -7.84 -15.42 -7.95
CA ALA A 106 -7.97 -14.60 -6.74
C ALA A 106 -7.26 -13.24 -6.89
N VAL A 107 -6.13 -13.20 -7.60
CA VAL A 107 -5.43 -11.94 -7.94
C VAL A 107 -6.29 -11.12 -8.91
N ALA A 108 -6.87 -11.72 -9.94
CA ALA A 108 -7.79 -11.04 -10.86
C ALA A 108 -9.01 -10.46 -10.11
N ALA A 109 -9.54 -11.19 -9.11
CA ALA A 109 -10.59 -10.67 -8.25
C ALA A 109 -10.14 -9.50 -7.38
N ASP A 110 -8.93 -9.55 -6.78
CA ASP A 110 -8.35 -8.42 -6.05
C ASP A 110 -8.20 -7.18 -6.96
N VAL A 111 -7.79 -7.36 -8.22
CA VAL A 111 -7.68 -6.25 -9.20
C VAL A 111 -9.04 -5.67 -9.55
N ARG A 112 -10.03 -6.52 -9.84
CA ARG A 112 -11.40 -6.09 -10.12
C ARG A 112 -12.02 -5.31 -8.95
N LEU A 113 -11.68 -5.67 -7.71
CA LEU A 113 -12.13 -4.98 -6.51
C LEU A 113 -11.31 -3.74 -6.17
N GLY A 114 -10.25 -3.43 -6.93
CA GLY A 114 -9.36 -2.30 -6.69
C GLY A 114 -8.46 -2.47 -5.46
N TYR A 115 -8.25 -3.69 -4.97
CA TYR A 115 -7.38 -3.98 -3.84
C TYR A 115 -5.91 -4.03 -4.24
N VAL A 116 -5.66 -4.52 -5.44
CA VAL A 116 -4.35 -4.69 -6.06
C VAL A 116 -4.39 -4.03 -7.43
N SER A 117 -3.36 -3.30 -7.84
CA SER A 117 -3.24 -2.78 -9.20
C SER A 117 -2.85 -3.87 -10.20
N THR A 118 -3.10 -3.64 -11.49
CA THR A 118 -2.62 -4.51 -12.57
C THR A 118 -1.09 -4.62 -12.56
N GLU A 119 -0.40 -3.54 -12.23
CA GLU A 119 1.06 -3.53 -12.08
C GLU A 119 1.51 -4.45 -10.93
N MET A 120 0.90 -4.33 -9.75
CA MET A 120 1.21 -5.18 -8.60
C MET A 120 0.86 -6.65 -8.84
N ALA A 121 -0.25 -6.93 -9.55
CA ALA A 121 -0.61 -8.28 -10.00
C ALA A 121 0.52 -8.90 -10.84
N ARG A 122 1.07 -8.12 -11.79
CA ARG A 122 2.16 -8.56 -12.65
C ARG A 122 3.47 -8.73 -11.88
N THR A 123 3.88 -7.73 -11.09
CA THR A 123 5.24 -7.64 -10.52
C THR A 123 5.42 -8.43 -9.23
N MET A 124 4.37 -8.58 -8.42
CA MET A 124 4.47 -9.29 -7.14
C MET A 124 3.85 -10.68 -7.16
N TYR A 125 2.79 -10.91 -7.93
CA TYR A 125 2.11 -12.20 -7.98
C TYR A 125 2.41 -13.01 -9.25
N GLY A 126 3.12 -12.40 -10.23
CA GLY A 126 3.41 -13.00 -11.52
C GLY A 126 2.15 -13.29 -12.35
N VAL A 127 1.08 -12.52 -12.17
CA VAL A 127 -0.21 -12.74 -12.86
C VAL A 127 -0.37 -11.72 -13.99
N ALA A 128 -0.54 -12.22 -15.21
CA ALA A 128 -0.90 -11.42 -16.37
C ALA A 128 -2.43 -11.39 -16.50
N LEU A 129 -2.97 -10.21 -16.79
CA LEU A 129 -4.41 -10.01 -17.04
C LEU A 129 -4.61 -9.44 -18.44
N GLY A 130 -5.63 -9.96 -19.13
CA GLY A 130 -6.11 -9.41 -20.40
C GLY A 130 -6.77 -8.05 -20.23
N ALA A 131 -7.09 -7.40 -21.35
CA ALA A 131 -7.76 -6.08 -21.36
C ALA A 131 -9.17 -6.13 -20.74
N ASP A 132 -9.80 -7.29 -20.72
CA ASP A 132 -11.08 -7.58 -20.08
C ASP A 132 -10.97 -7.94 -18.59
N GLY A 133 -9.74 -7.97 -18.05
CA GLY A 133 -9.45 -8.36 -16.66
C GLY A 133 -9.47 -9.87 -16.42
N ALA A 134 -9.62 -10.69 -17.47
CA ALA A 134 -9.48 -12.14 -17.36
C ALA A 134 -8.00 -12.52 -17.16
N VAL A 135 -7.76 -13.68 -16.54
CA VAL A 135 -6.39 -14.21 -16.38
C VAL A 135 -5.86 -14.64 -17.75
N ASP A 136 -4.68 -14.15 -18.11
CA ASP A 136 -3.90 -14.71 -19.20
C ASP A 136 -3.03 -15.83 -18.63
N ASP A 137 -3.46 -17.08 -18.81
CA ASP A 137 -2.77 -18.25 -18.26
C ASP A 137 -1.37 -18.42 -18.84
N ALA A 138 -1.18 -18.16 -20.13
CA ALA A 138 0.11 -18.28 -20.80
C ALA A 138 1.08 -17.18 -20.31
N GLY A 139 0.62 -15.93 -20.27
CA GLY A 139 1.41 -14.82 -19.72
C GLY A 139 1.74 -15.00 -18.24
N THR A 140 0.80 -15.50 -17.44
CA THR A 140 1.00 -15.81 -16.02
C THR A 140 2.03 -16.91 -15.83
N ALA A 141 1.97 -17.99 -16.62
CA ALA A 141 2.96 -19.06 -16.56
C ALA A 141 4.37 -18.54 -16.90
N ALA A 142 4.49 -17.71 -17.94
CA ALA A 142 5.76 -17.10 -18.33
C ALA A 142 6.33 -16.18 -17.24
N LEU A 143 5.51 -15.27 -16.69
CA LEU A 143 5.93 -14.38 -15.60
C LEU A 143 6.40 -15.16 -14.37
N ARG A 144 5.66 -16.20 -13.98
CA ARG A 144 6.04 -17.02 -12.82
C ARG A 144 7.25 -17.91 -13.07
N ALA A 145 7.53 -18.28 -14.31
CA ALA A 145 8.76 -18.99 -14.64
C ALA A 145 9.97 -18.07 -14.51
N ASP A 146 9.87 -16.83 -15.01
CA ASP A 146 10.92 -15.80 -14.93
C ASP A 146 11.20 -15.34 -13.49
N MET A 147 10.18 -15.28 -12.64
CA MET A 147 10.29 -14.84 -11.25
C MET A 147 10.79 -15.92 -10.28
N ARG A 148 10.77 -17.19 -10.67
CA ARG A 148 11.34 -18.23 -9.81
C ARG A 148 12.86 -18.06 -9.82
N PRO A 149 13.52 -18.02 -8.66
CA PRO A 149 14.98 -18.06 -8.65
C PRO A 149 15.43 -19.32 -9.41
N GLU A 150 16.45 -19.18 -10.25
CA GLU A 150 17.16 -20.35 -10.77
C GLU A 150 17.51 -21.21 -9.56
N THR A 151 17.14 -22.48 -9.61
CA THR A 151 17.40 -23.41 -8.52
C THR A 151 18.91 -23.54 -8.40
N SER A 152 19.54 -22.72 -7.56
CA SER A 152 20.93 -22.90 -7.18
C SER A 152 20.95 -24.16 -6.36
N GLY A 153 21.23 -25.28 -7.03
CA GLY A 153 21.62 -26.52 -6.39
C GLY A 153 22.82 -26.20 -5.49
N GLN A 154 22.60 -26.28 -4.20
CA GLN A 154 23.67 -26.45 -3.23
C GLN A 154 23.28 -27.62 -2.35
N GLU A 155 24.02 -28.71 -2.58
CA GLU A 155 24.27 -29.80 -1.61
C GLU A 155 24.82 -29.25 -0.29
#